data_AF-A0A2L1S7M2-F1
#
_entry.id   AF-A0A2L1S7M2-F1
#
_cell.length_a   1.000
_cell.length_b   1.000
_cell.length_c   1.000
_cell.angle_alpha   90.00
_cell.angle_beta   90.00
_cell.angle_gamma   90.00
#
_symmetry.space_group_name_H-M   'P 1'
#
loop_
_entity.id
_entity.type
_entity.pdbx_description
1 polymer ?
#
loop_
_entity_poly.entity_id
_entity_poly.type
_entity_poly.pdbx_seq_one_letter_code
_entity_poly.pdbx_strand_id
1 'polypeptide(L)'
;MFGGLLAWGLALPTASAATISFISNHYSAERFVPHFHYEGPVLQGDADALAEMIDQIVECDVQSLPTEGGNCAVMTMHSPGGNYIEGLKLAQMMRDRAITTVVESWAECYSACAFAFLGGSGYSSQQGIGVYGDRIVEPMGILGFHAPYFASEDLETLVAAHGMDTVLGASREDISLMVQKLVDWNVDPNILGYVVSMGPDESYDVTTGEDYYLTRSHLPPSALGHWIGDKPTAIRNACLRLLAHHKNTYFEAAPDAVGTEFLTDFASNESGQALSGFRMGPDNPLDVTYCALPSDQAWLDGDVDLSLYTAPGVAGAVRPMVTLFHRPDGWSTLGTGGEAARRIFKKGGFNAMFTPPFATIEEDLADAMDYLDFQRFENFNQAAVVDGQLPRPQSDLPLILAGSSYYGDVFDYGSNRVLVHVGNTLLFDRGRALLPGRNVTFDLQSESDLGFVYGGTYPSGRPFLWFSLLAPDESLVALIEIEAHGVPEDAASAIAEQYAIGCGFSFLGQTLTCQ
;
A
#
# COMPACT_ATOMS: atom_id res chain seq x y z
N MET A 1 46.36 20.35 42.74
CA MET A 1 44.94 20.12 42.43
C MET A 1 44.86 19.66 40.98
N PHE A 2 44.83 18.34 40.77
CA PHE A 2 44.63 17.73 39.46
C PHE A 2 43.13 17.47 39.32
N GLY A 3 42.47 18.16 38.39
CA GLY A 3 41.07 17.92 38.05
C GLY A 3 40.98 16.81 37.01
N GLY A 4 40.35 15.70 37.39
CA GLY A 4 40.06 14.58 36.49
C GLY A 4 38.88 14.90 35.59
N LEU A 5 39.06 14.69 34.28
CA LEU A 5 37.96 14.63 33.31
C LEU A 5 37.31 13.24 33.42
N LEU A 6 36.05 13.22 33.84
CA LEU A 6 35.16 12.07 33.69
C LEU A 6 34.77 11.95 32.21
N ALA A 7 35.30 10.93 31.53
CA ALA A 7 34.80 10.50 30.24
C ALA A 7 33.46 9.78 30.46
N TRP A 8 32.36 10.39 30.04
CA TRP A 8 31.08 9.72 29.87
C TRP A 8 31.15 8.97 28.54
N GLY A 9 31.36 7.65 28.60
CA GLY A 9 31.16 6.79 27.45
C GLY A 9 29.67 6.73 27.14
N LEU A 10 29.24 7.37 26.06
CA LEU A 10 27.97 7.07 25.42
C LEU A 10 28.08 5.67 24.83
N ALA A 11 27.37 4.71 25.42
CA ALA A 11 27.13 3.43 24.77
C ALA A 11 26.21 3.69 23.58
N LEU A 12 26.74 3.53 22.36
CA LEU A 12 25.91 3.49 21.16
C LEU A 12 24.96 2.29 21.25
N PRO A 13 23.67 2.44 20.92
CA PRO A 13 22.78 1.30 20.82
C PRO A 13 23.34 0.36 19.75
N THR A 14 23.53 -0.90 20.12
CA THR A 14 23.75 -1.95 19.12
C THR A 14 22.46 -2.06 18.34
N ALA A 15 22.51 -1.81 17.03
CA ALA A 15 21.35 -1.91 16.16
C ALA A 15 20.81 -3.35 16.26
N SER A 16 19.63 -3.51 16.86
CA SER A 16 18.88 -4.77 16.83
C SER A 16 18.42 -5.02 15.40
N ALA A 17 18.28 -6.30 15.03
CA ALA A 17 17.65 -6.68 13.77
C ALA A 17 16.24 -6.07 13.65
N ALA A 18 15.77 -5.90 12.42
CA ALA A 18 14.39 -5.50 12.18
C ALA A 18 13.42 -6.47 12.87
N THR A 19 12.35 -5.91 13.39
CA THR A 19 11.22 -6.68 13.91
C THR A 19 10.19 -6.82 12.81
N ILE A 20 9.87 -8.05 12.45
CA ILE A 20 8.80 -8.39 11.52
C ILE A 20 7.68 -9.01 12.34
N SER A 21 6.52 -8.36 12.34
CA SER A 21 5.37 -8.75 13.15
C SER A 21 4.18 -9.09 12.28
N PHE A 22 3.51 -10.19 12.58
CA PHE A 22 2.18 -10.48 12.05
C PHE A 22 1.12 -9.84 12.94
N ILE A 23 0.37 -8.88 12.41
CA ILE A 23 -0.48 -7.99 13.19
C ILE A 23 -1.93 -8.48 13.24
N SER A 24 -2.48 -8.82 12.08
CA SER A 24 -3.87 -9.27 11.95
C SER A 24 -4.07 -10.02 10.63
N ASN A 25 -5.19 -10.74 10.51
CA ASN A 25 -5.60 -11.35 9.24
C ASN A 25 -6.28 -10.37 8.27
N HIS A 26 -6.53 -9.13 8.70
CA HIS A 26 -7.29 -8.12 7.96
C HIS A 26 -6.75 -6.71 8.21
N TYR A 27 -6.03 -6.17 7.22
CA TYR A 27 -5.49 -4.80 7.30
C TYR A 27 -6.59 -3.73 7.31
N SER A 28 -7.49 -3.73 6.33
CA SER A 28 -8.55 -2.72 6.21
C SER A 28 -9.77 -3.25 5.48
N ALA A 29 -10.84 -2.46 5.44
CA ALA A 29 -12.06 -2.79 4.70
C ALA A 29 -11.84 -2.97 3.19
N GLU A 30 -10.88 -2.25 2.61
CA GLU A 30 -10.52 -2.36 1.19
C GLU A 30 -9.49 -3.46 0.94
N ARG A 31 -8.63 -3.75 1.93
CA ARG A 31 -7.62 -4.81 1.86
C ARG A 31 -7.84 -5.79 3.00
N PHE A 32 -8.85 -6.64 2.80
CA PHE A 32 -9.29 -7.65 3.77
C PHE A 32 -8.39 -8.90 3.77
N VAL A 33 -7.09 -8.69 3.91
CA VAL A 33 -6.02 -9.70 3.83
C VAL A 33 -5.02 -9.55 4.99
N PRO A 34 -4.18 -10.57 5.24
CA PRO A 34 -3.15 -10.54 6.28
C PRO A 34 -2.30 -9.27 6.29
N HIS A 35 -2.05 -8.74 7.48
CA HIS A 35 -1.25 -7.54 7.74
C HIS A 35 0.02 -7.90 8.49
N PHE A 36 1.14 -7.52 7.90
CA PHE A 36 2.47 -7.59 8.49
C PHE A 36 3.03 -6.19 8.68
N HIS A 37 3.84 -6.03 9.72
CA HIS A 37 4.55 -4.79 10.02
C HIS A 37 6.06 -5.05 10.03
N TYR A 38 6.81 -4.18 9.37
CA TYR A 38 8.26 -4.18 9.34
C TYR A 38 8.79 -2.95 10.06
N GLU A 39 9.55 -3.16 11.14
CA GLU A 39 10.11 -2.07 11.95
C GLU A 39 11.61 -2.23 12.18
N GLY A 40 12.38 -1.16 11.99
CA GLY A 40 13.81 -1.12 12.32
C GLY A 40 14.74 -1.30 11.12
N PRO A 41 16.06 -1.42 11.34
CA PRO A 41 17.05 -1.36 10.26
C PRO A 41 16.98 -2.61 9.34
N VAL A 42 17.15 -2.40 8.04
CA VAL A 42 17.24 -3.49 7.05
C VAL A 42 18.58 -4.20 7.16
N LEU A 43 18.57 -5.47 7.56
CA LEU A 43 19.76 -6.29 7.75
C LEU A 43 19.70 -7.57 6.91
N GLN A 44 20.88 -8.12 6.58
CA GLN A 44 20.96 -9.36 5.81
C GLN A 44 20.19 -10.51 6.49
N GLY A 45 19.29 -11.17 5.75
CA GLY A 45 18.48 -12.29 6.22
C GLY A 45 17.01 -11.92 6.44
N ASP A 46 16.67 -10.64 6.50
CA ASP A 46 15.29 -10.17 6.69
C ASP A 46 14.35 -10.65 5.57
N ALA A 47 14.83 -10.73 4.32
CA ALA A 47 14.03 -11.21 3.21
C ALA A 47 13.67 -12.70 3.34
N ASP A 48 14.62 -13.52 3.80
CA ASP A 48 14.40 -14.95 4.00
C ASP A 48 13.49 -15.19 5.22
N ALA A 49 13.69 -14.44 6.31
CA ALA A 49 12.86 -14.50 7.50
C ALA A 49 11.40 -14.11 7.20
N LEU A 50 11.20 -13.03 6.43
CA LEU A 50 9.87 -12.63 5.98
C LEU A 50 9.24 -13.66 5.05
N ALA A 51 9.99 -14.20 4.09
CA ALA A 51 9.49 -15.23 3.18
C ALA A 51 9.01 -16.47 3.94
N GLU A 52 9.80 -16.95 4.90
CA GLU A 52 9.44 -18.10 5.75
C GLU A 52 8.18 -17.81 6.58
N MET A 53 8.07 -16.61 7.17
CA MET A 53 6.87 -16.21 7.89
C MET A 53 5.65 -16.17 6.96
N ILE A 54 5.74 -15.53 5.79
CA ILE A 54 4.61 -15.46 4.86
C ILE A 54 4.19 -16.86 4.40
N ASP A 55 5.13 -17.72 4.03
CA ASP A 55 4.83 -19.07 3.53
C ASP A 55 4.19 -19.97 4.60
N GLN A 56 4.42 -19.69 5.89
CA GLN A 56 3.78 -20.39 7.01
C GLN A 56 2.38 -19.85 7.35
N ILE A 57 2.14 -18.55 7.14
CA ILE A 57 0.93 -17.87 7.62
C ILE A 57 -0.10 -17.69 6.51
N VAL A 58 0.32 -17.26 5.33
CA VAL A 58 -0.57 -16.76 4.28
C VAL A 58 -0.98 -17.88 3.32
N GLU A 59 -2.25 -18.25 3.38
CA GLU A 59 -2.88 -19.17 2.42
C GLU A 59 -3.36 -18.40 1.18
N CYS A 60 -2.45 -18.17 0.22
CA CYS A 60 -2.77 -17.46 -1.02
C CYS A 60 -2.00 -18.04 -2.21
N ASP A 61 -2.73 -18.50 -3.23
CA ASP A 61 -2.15 -18.76 -4.56
C ASP A 61 -2.29 -17.50 -5.42
N VAL A 62 -1.17 -16.80 -5.64
CA VAL A 62 -1.09 -15.59 -6.46
C VAL A 62 -1.75 -15.79 -7.83
N GLN A 63 -1.54 -16.95 -8.47
CA GLN A 63 -2.08 -17.21 -9.81
C GLN A 63 -3.60 -17.39 -9.81
N SER A 64 -4.19 -17.67 -8.65
CA SER A 64 -5.63 -17.80 -8.44
C SER A 64 -6.32 -16.49 -8.03
N LEU A 65 -5.58 -15.40 -7.82
CA LEU A 65 -6.16 -14.10 -7.50
C LEU A 65 -7.14 -13.64 -8.60
N PRO A 66 -8.19 -12.90 -8.23
CA PRO A 66 -9.34 -12.74 -9.09
C PRO A 66 -9.06 -11.78 -10.27
N THR A 67 -9.98 -11.74 -11.23
CA THR A 67 -9.80 -10.98 -12.48
C THR A 67 -9.71 -9.47 -12.26
N GLU A 68 -10.43 -8.96 -11.28
CA GLU A 68 -10.40 -7.57 -10.82
C GLU A 68 -9.10 -7.22 -10.08
N GLY A 69 -8.22 -8.19 -9.86
CA GLY A 69 -6.96 -8.05 -9.15
C GLY A 69 -7.09 -8.14 -7.63
N GLY A 70 -6.00 -8.50 -6.96
CA GLY A 70 -5.92 -8.53 -5.51
C GLY A 70 -4.48 -8.65 -5.04
N ASN A 71 -4.32 -8.77 -3.73
CA ASN A 71 -3.05 -8.95 -3.04
C ASN A 71 -3.19 -10.08 -2.02
N CYS A 72 -2.09 -10.76 -1.71
CA CYS A 72 -2.09 -11.84 -0.72
C CYS A 72 -1.89 -11.34 0.72
N ALA A 73 -1.25 -10.19 0.87
CA ALA A 73 -1.00 -9.55 2.15
C ALA A 73 -0.74 -8.04 1.98
N VAL A 74 -0.70 -7.34 3.10
CA VAL A 74 -0.22 -5.96 3.23
C VAL A 74 1.00 -5.95 4.14
N MET A 75 2.04 -5.23 3.75
CA MET A 75 3.21 -4.94 4.56
C MET A 75 3.26 -3.44 4.86
N THR A 76 3.14 -3.05 6.13
CA THR A 76 3.39 -1.68 6.56
C THR A 76 4.85 -1.50 6.96
N MET A 77 5.50 -0.45 6.48
CA MET A 77 6.96 -0.29 6.50
C MET A 77 7.36 0.92 7.34
N HIS A 78 8.16 0.71 8.38
CA HIS A 78 8.80 1.76 9.16
C HIS A 78 10.29 1.45 9.40
N SER A 79 11.18 2.07 8.64
CA SER A 79 12.60 1.75 8.73
C SER A 79 13.50 2.90 8.27
N PRO A 80 14.62 3.14 8.97
CA PRO A 80 15.66 4.06 8.51
C PRO A 80 16.45 3.52 7.32
N GLY A 81 16.15 2.31 6.83
CA GLY A 81 16.91 1.62 5.81
C GLY A 81 18.03 0.76 6.37
N GLY A 82 19.11 0.56 5.59
CA GLY A 82 20.19 -0.35 5.96
C GLY A 82 20.81 -1.02 4.74
N ASN A 83 20.93 -2.35 4.78
CA ASN A 83 21.55 -3.15 3.74
C ASN A 83 20.78 -3.03 2.41
N TYR A 84 21.41 -2.36 1.44
CA TYR A 84 20.81 -2.08 0.13
C TYR A 84 20.40 -3.34 -0.63
N ILE A 85 21.29 -4.34 -0.72
CA ILE A 85 21.02 -5.59 -1.43
C ILE A 85 19.87 -6.36 -0.77
N GLU A 86 19.78 -6.33 0.55
CA GLU A 86 18.65 -6.95 1.25
C GLU A 86 17.34 -6.22 0.98
N GLY A 87 17.33 -4.89 0.94
CA GLY A 87 16.17 -4.11 0.52
C GLY A 87 15.65 -4.52 -0.86
N LEU A 88 16.56 -4.80 -1.80
CA LEU A 88 16.20 -5.31 -3.13
C LEU A 88 15.63 -6.74 -3.11
N LYS A 89 16.13 -7.60 -2.22
CA LYS A 89 15.57 -8.95 -2.03
C LYS A 89 14.17 -8.89 -1.42
N LEU A 90 13.97 -8.05 -0.40
CA LEU A 90 12.65 -7.79 0.19
C LEU A 90 11.66 -7.34 -0.88
N ALA A 91 12.05 -6.39 -1.73
CA ALA A 91 11.22 -5.94 -2.84
C ALA A 91 10.82 -7.06 -3.79
N GLN A 92 11.80 -7.86 -4.24
CA GLN A 92 11.52 -8.97 -5.17
C GLN A 92 10.63 -10.03 -4.52
N MET A 93 10.91 -10.39 -3.27
CA MET A 93 10.14 -11.36 -2.50
C MET A 93 8.67 -10.93 -2.33
N MET A 94 8.44 -9.66 -1.94
CA MET A 94 7.10 -9.10 -1.82
C MET A 94 6.37 -9.07 -3.16
N ARG A 95 7.10 -8.76 -4.25
CA ARG A 95 6.54 -8.75 -5.60
C ARG A 95 6.09 -10.14 -6.06
N ASP A 96 6.90 -11.16 -5.82
CA ASP A 96 6.63 -12.54 -6.23
C ASP A 96 5.41 -13.12 -5.48
N ARG A 97 5.08 -12.56 -4.30
CA ARG A 97 3.94 -12.96 -3.46
C ARG A 97 2.74 -12.02 -3.54
N ALA A 98 2.72 -11.06 -4.48
CA ALA A 98 1.65 -10.06 -4.61
C ALA A 98 1.30 -9.36 -3.27
N ILE A 99 2.34 -8.85 -2.59
CA ILE A 99 2.20 -8.12 -1.32
C ILE A 99 2.15 -6.62 -1.62
N THR A 100 1.11 -5.95 -1.11
CA THR A 100 1.01 -4.48 -1.12
C THR A 100 1.96 -3.91 -0.08
N THR A 101 2.68 -2.84 -0.43
CA THR A 101 3.50 -2.09 0.52
C THR A 101 2.83 -0.78 0.91
N VAL A 102 2.91 -0.43 2.18
CA VAL A 102 2.32 0.79 2.74
C VAL A 102 3.32 1.48 3.64
N VAL A 103 3.52 2.79 3.44
CA VAL A 103 4.10 3.67 4.46
C VAL A 103 2.92 4.39 5.10
N GLU A 104 2.62 4.03 6.33
CA GLU A 104 1.49 4.59 7.07
C GLU A 104 1.78 6.03 7.50
N SER A 105 0.73 6.74 7.90
CA SER A 105 0.83 8.10 8.41
C SER A 105 1.85 8.13 9.56
N TRP A 106 2.78 9.10 9.52
CA TRP A 106 3.87 9.26 10.48
C TRP A 106 4.96 8.17 10.47
N ALA A 107 4.82 7.15 9.62
CA ALA A 107 5.90 6.20 9.41
C ALA A 107 6.91 6.75 8.42
N GLU A 108 8.17 6.45 8.68
CA GLU A 108 9.28 6.77 7.80
C GLU A 108 9.88 5.49 7.19
N CYS A 109 10.16 5.51 5.89
CA CYS A 109 10.78 4.41 5.16
C CYS A 109 11.86 4.97 4.23
N TYR A 110 13.11 4.92 4.69
CA TYR A 110 14.25 5.51 3.98
C TYR A 110 15.14 4.45 3.33
N SER A 111 15.87 4.87 2.28
CA SER A 111 16.99 4.11 1.74
C SER A 111 16.61 2.69 1.31
N ALA A 112 17.28 1.64 1.80
CA ALA A 112 16.95 0.24 1.55
C ALA A 112 15.47 -0.10 1.81
N CYS A 113 14.82 0.53 2.80
CA CYS A 113 13.37 0.38 3.02
C CYS A 113 12.58 0.94 1.84
N ALA A 114 12.93 2.14 1.36
CA ALA A 114 12.25 2.76 0.23
C ALA A 114 12.37 1.91 -1.04
N PHE A 115 13.50 1.22 -1.24
CA PHE A 115 13.65 0.25 -2.32
C PHE A 115 12.82 -1.03 -2.09
N ALA A 116 12.77 -1.54 -0.86
CA ALA A 116 11.88 -2.65 -0.49
C ALA A 116 10.41 -2.30 -0.80
N PHE A 117 9.98 -1.10 -0.42
CA PHE A 117 8.65 -0.56 -0.68
C PHE A 117 8.27 -0.59 -2.17
N LEU A 118 9.21 -0.32 -3.08
CA LEU A 118 8.94 -0.38 -4.53
C LEU A 118 8.64 -1.81 -5.03
N GLY A 119 8.89 -2.85 -4.25
CA GLY A 119 8.42 -4.21 -4.53
C GLY A 119 6.90 -4.39 -4.48
N GLY A 120 6.19 -3.45 -3.81
CA GLY A 120 4.74 -3.52 -3.61
C GLY A 120 3.95 -3.78 -4.88
N SER A 121 3.12 -4.82 -4.85
CA SER A 121 2.39 -5.29 -6.02
C SER A 121 1.10 -6.03 -5.67
N GLY A 122 0.19 -6.05 -6.64
CA GLY A 122 -0.92 -7.00 -6.69
C GLY A 122 -0.82 -7.87 -7.94
N TYR A 123 -1.74 -8.82 -8.06
CA TYR A 123 -1.86 -9.69 -9.23
C TYR A 123 -3.31 -9.80 -9.69
N SER A 124 -3.50 -9.89 -11.00
CA SER A 124 -4.79 -10.18 -11.63
C SER A 124 -4.65 -11.35 -12.61
N SER A 125 -5.58 -12.30 -12.51
CA SER A 125 -5.73 -13.39 -13.48
C SER A 125 -6.36 -12.96 -14.81
N GLN A 126 -6.77 -11.69 -14.96
CA GLN A 126 -7.26 -11.16 -16.22
C GLN A 126 -6.16 -11.23 -17.29
N GLN A 127 -6.51 -11.79 -18.44
CA GLN A 127 -5.59 -11.96 -19.56
C GLN A 127 -4.92 -10.63 -19.94
N GLY A 128 -3.59 -10.60 -19.91
CA GLY A 128 -2.79 -9.43 -20.27
C GLY A 128 -2.51 -8.44 -19.14
N ILE A 129 -2.96 -8.71 -17.90
CA ILE A 129 -2.64 -7.89 -16.72
C ILE A 129 -1.51 -8.52 -15.92
N GLY A 130 -1.75 -9.63 -15.21
CA GLY A 130 -0.75 -10.24 -14.33
C GLY A 130 -0.36 -9.33 -13.18
N VAL A 131 0.94 -9.17 -12.93
CA VAL A 131 1.48 -8.34 -11.84
C VAL A 131 1.29 -6.84 -12.16
N TYR A 132 0.83 -6.07 -11.18
CA TYR A 132 0.73 -4.61 -11.25
C TYR A 132 1.28 -3.96 -9.96
N GLY A 133 1.67 -2.68 -10.02
CA GLY A 133 2.15 -1.96 -8.82
C GLY A 133 1.01 -1.67 -7.84
N ASP A 134 1.24 -1.96 -6.56
CA ASP A 134 0.34 -1.58 -5.46
C ASP A 134 1.19 -1.11 -4.28
N ARG A 135 1.34 0.21 -4.19
CA ARG A 135 2.30 0.91 -3.33
C ARG A 135 1.61 2.14 -2.77
N ILE A 136 1.48 2.23 -1.45
CA ILE A 136 0.74 3.30 -0.81
C ILE A 136 1.65 4.11 0.10
N VAL A 137 1.61 5.42 -0.05
CA VAL A 137 2.13 6.32 0.98
C VAL A 137 0.91 7.07 1.50
N GLU A 138 0.62 6.90 2.78
CA GLU A 138 -0.41 7.69 3.44
C GLU A 138 0.08 9.12 3.66
N PRO A 139 -0.83 10.11 3.79
CA PRO A 139 -0.45 11.46 4.20
C PRO A 139 0.45 11.44 5.44
N MET A 140 1.44 12.35 5.51
CA MET A 140 2.39 12.47 6.62
C MET A 140 3.34 11.27 6.80
N GLY A 141 3.19 10.21 6.01
CA GLY A 141 4.21 9.17 5.87
C GLY A 141 5.33 9.66 4.95
N ILE A 142 6.57 9.27 5.25
CA ILE A 142 7.74 9.68 4.46
C ILE A 142 8.37 8.47 3.79
N LEU A 143 8.37 8.47 2.46
CA LEU A 143 9.14 7.55 1.64
C LEU A 143 10.33 8.32 1.04
N GLY A 144 11.53 8.07 1.56
CA GLY A 144 12.72 8.85 1.21
C GLY A 144 13.79 8.04 0.48
N PHE A 145 14.20 8.53 -0.69
CA PHE A 145 15.24 7.91 -1.52
C PHE A 145 16.53 8.71 -1.48
N HIS A 146 17.67 8.04 -1.38
CA HIS A 146 18.98 8.65 -1.61
C HIS A 146 19.91 7.67 -2.32
N ALA A 147 21.05 8.15 -2.82
CA ALA A 147 22.02 7.30 -3.50
C ALA A 147 22.62 6.26 -2.52
N PRO A 148 22.87 5.02 -2.95
CA PRO A 148 23.66 4.07 -2.16
C PRO A 148 25.04 4.66 -1.87
N TYR A 149 25.43 4.69 -0.59
CA TYR A 149 26.71 5.20 -0.16
C TYR A 149 27.33 4.32 0.93
N PHE A 150 28.65 4.41 1.07
CA PHE A 150 29.36 3.86 2.22
C PHE A 150 29.45 4.94 3.29
N ALA A 151 28.98 4.64 4.51
CA ALA A 151 29.12 5.56 5.63
C ALA A 151 30.58 5.99 5.79
N SER A 152 30.83 7.26 6.14
CA SER A 152 32.18 7.84 6.16
C SER A 152 33.15 7.08 7.08
N GLU A 153 32.65 6.56 8.20
CA GLU A 153 33.41 5.75 9.17
C GLU A 153 33.83 4.38 8.59
N ASP A 154 32.97 3.78 7.77
CA ASP A 154 33.26 2.54 7.06
C ASP A 154 34.12 2.79 5.82
N LEU A 155 33.97 3.95 5.17
CA LEU A 155 34.64 4.29 3.93
C LEU A 155 36.16 4.35 4.11
N GLU A 156 36.66 4.97 5.18
CA GLU A 156 38.10 4.99 5.47
C GLU A 156 38.65 3.57 5.67
N THR A 157 37.91 2.74 6.40
CA THR A 157 38.26 1.36 6.69
C THR A 157 38.24 0.49 5.42
N LEU A 158 37.21 0.62 4.60
CA LEU A 158 37.04 -0.10 3.34
C LEU A 158 38.09 0.32 2.31
N VAL A 159 38.39 1.61 2.19
CA VAL A 159 39.45 2.13 1.31
C VAL A 159 40.82 1.62 1.77
N ALA A 160 41.09 1.62 3.07
CA ALA A 160 42.33 1.07 3.61
C ALA A 160 42.46 -0.45 3.35
N ALA A 161 41.36 -1.19 3.41
CA ALA A 161 41.34 -2.64 3.24
C ALA A 161 41.34 -3.12 1.77
N HIS A 162 40.63 -2.42 0.88
CA HIS A 162 40.33 -2.88 -0.48
C HIS A 162 40.82 -1.95 -1.59
N GLY A 163 41.32 -0.76 -1.23
CA GLY A 163 41.78 0.26 -2.17
C GLY A 163 40.62 1.07 -2.76
N MET A 164 40.92 2.33 -3.11
CA MET A 164 39.94 3.30 -3.61
C MET A 164 39.21 2.83 -4.88
N ASP A 165 39.93 2.25 -5.84
CA ASP A 165 39.34 1.81 -7.12
C ASP A 165 38.27 0.73 -6.93
N THR A 166 38.49 -0.20 -5.99
CA THR A 166 37.54 -1.28 -5.67
C THR A 166 36.28 -0.73 -5.01
N VAL A 167 36.44 0.19 -4.06
CA VAL A 167 35.33 0.81 -3.33
C VAL A 167 34.47 1.68 -4.26
N LEU A 168 35.10 2.51 -5.10
CA LEU A 168 34.38 3.28 -6.12
C LEU A 168 33.75 2.38 -7.19
N GLY A 169 34.39 1.25 -7.53
CA GLY A 169 33.82 0.23 -8.40
C GLY A 169 32.51 -0.35 -7.86
N ALA A 170 32.50 -0.78 -6.60
CA ALA A 170 31.32 -1.29 -5.93
C ALA A 170 30.17 -0.26 -5.88
N SER A 171 30.47 1.00 -5.51
CA SER A 171 29.46 2.07 -5.52
C SER A 171 28.83 2.29 -6.90
N ARG A 172 29.63 2.20 -7.98
CA ARG A 172 29.11 2.30 -9.36
C ARG A 172 28.23 1.12 -9.74
N GLU A 173 28.57 -0.08 -9.28
CA GLU A 173 27.75 -1.29 -9.50
C GLU A 173 26.41 -1.17 -8.77
N ASP A 174 26.40 -0.69 -7.52
CA ASP A 174 25.18 -0.48 -6.75
C ASP A 174 24.26 0.57 -7.38
N ILE A 175 24.81 1.70 -7.86
CA ILE A 175 24.04 2.71 -8.60
C ILE A 175 23.49 2.13 -9.92
N SER A 176 24.28 1.33 -10.63
CA SER A 176 23.81 0.66 -11.86
C SER A 176 22.66 -0.30 -11.58
N LEU A 177 22.77 -1.08 -10.50
CA LEU A 177 21.72 -1.99 -10.05
C LEU A 177 20.46 -1.22 -9.64
N MET A 178 20.63 -0.10 -8.92
CA MET A 178 19.53 0.81 -8.56
C MET A 178 18.78 1.28 -9.79
N VAL A 179 19.49 1.83 -10.78
CA VAL A 179 18.87 2.31 -12.03
C VAL A 179 18.12 1.18 -12.73
N GLN A 180 18.72 -0.01 -12.82
CA GLN A 180 18.06 -1.17 -13.42
C GLN A 180 16.75 -1.52 -12.68
N LYS A 181 16.78 -1.58 -11.35
CA LYS A 181 15.61 -1.96 -10.54
C LYS A 181 14.50 -0.92 -10.56
N LEU A 182 14.84 0.36 -10.53
CA LEU A 182 13.86 1.44 -10.67
C LEU A 182 13.13 1.37 -12.01
N VAL A 183 13.86 1.08 -13.10
CA VAL A 183 13.26 0.85 -14.43
C VAL A 183 12.39 -0.41 -14.44
N ASP A 184 12.88 -1.54 -13.90
CA ASP A 184 12.15 -2.80 -13.85
C ASP A 184 10.85 -2.69 -13.03
N TRP A 185 10.87 -1.88 -11.97
CA TRP A 185 9.73 -1.61 -11.10
C TRP A 185 8.93 -0.37 -11.51
N ASN A 186 9.10 0.08 -12.76
CA ASN A 186 8.27 1.09 -13.41
C ASN A 186 8.27 2.47 -12.73
N VAL A 187 9.32 2.79 -11.97
CA VAL A 187 9.55 4.16 -11.51
C VAL A 187 9.87 5.04 -12.72
N ASP A 188 9.40 6.29 -12.71
CA ASP A 188 9.66 7.22 -13.81
C ASP A 188 11.18 7.44 -13.97
N PRO A 189 11.78 7.20 -15.15
CA PRO A 189 13.23 7.30 -15.33
C PRO A 189 13.76 8.73 -15.10
N ASN A 190 12.89 9.74 -15.15
CA ASN A 190 13.30 11.10 -14.86
C ASN A 190 13.80 11.18 -13.39
N ILE A 191 13.10 10.63 -12.40
CA ILE A 191 13.51 10.77 -10.98
C ILE A 191 14.90 10.21 -10.63
N LEU A 192 15.49 9.36 -11.47
CA LEU A 192 16.81 8.77 -11.29
C LEU A 192 17.89 9.83 -11.04
N GLY A 193 17.87 10.93 -11.80
CA GLY A 193 18.87 12.00 -11.66
C GLY A 193 18.85 12.63 -10.26
N TYR A 194 17.65 12.82 -9.69
CA TYR A 194 17.48 13.40 -8.36
C TYR A 194 17.93 12.43 -7.28
N VAL A 195 17.44 11.18 -7.31
CA VAL A 195 17.80 10.16 -6.31
C VAL A 195 19.31 9.92 -6.26
N VAL A 196 19.96 9.79 -7.43
CA VAL A 196 21.42 9.57 -7.52
C VAL A 196 22.21 10.82 -7.08
N SER A 197 21.61 12.00 -7.14
CA SER A 197 22.26 13.26 -6.73
C SER A 197 22.17 13.55 -5.23
N MET A 198 21.32 12.84 -4.47
CA MET A 198 21.17 13.04 -3.04
C MET A 198 22.44 12.61 -2.29
N GLY A 199 22.97 13.52 -1.46
CA GLY A 199 24.05 13.22 -0.53
C GLY A 199 23.65 12.28 0.62
N PRO A 200 24.58 11.91 1.50
CA PRO A 200 24.33 10.98 2.61
C PRO A 200 23.35 11.50 3.66
N ASP A 201 23.22 12.82 3.79
CA ASP A 201 22.32 13.52 4.72
C ASP A 201 21.10 14.13 4.00
N GLU A 202 20.91 13.81 2.72
CA GLU A 202 19.83 14.33 1.88
C GLU A 202 18.96 13.17 1.39
N SER A 203 17.68 13.43 1.20
CA SER A 203 16.73 12.48 0.63
C SER A 203 15.79 13.18 -0.35
N TYR A 204 15.38 12.42 -1.36
CA TYR A 204 14.23 12.72 -2.19
C TYR A 204 13.00 12.11 -1.51
N ASP A 205 12.18 12.95 -0.88
CA ASP A 205 11.03 12.50 -0.10
C ASP A 205 9.74 12.63 -0.92
N VAL A 206 8.94 11.56 -0.92
CA VAL A 206 7.64 11.55 -1.59
C VAL A 206 6.60 12.29 -0.75
N THR A 207 6.42 13.58 -1.03
CA THR A 207 5.60 14.47 -0.20
C THR A 207 4.58 15.26 -1.02
N THR A 208 4.83 15.48 -2.30
CA THR A 208 3.98 16.26 -3.20
C THR A 208 3.31 15.37 -4.24
N GLY A 209 2.23 15.85 -4.85
CA GLY A 209 1.52 15.09 -5.87
C GLY A 209 2.35 14.76 -7.12
N GLU A 210 3.45 15.48 -7.39
CA GLU A 210 4.42 15.11 -8.44
C GLU A 210 5.26 13.91 -8.01
N ASP A 211 5.66 13.83 -6.75
CA ASP A 211 6.51 12.74 -6.26
C ASP A 211 5.78 11.38 -6.31
N TYR A 212 4.49 11.37 -5.97
CA TYR A 212 3.63 10.19 -6.14
C TYR A 212 3.56 9.75 -7.61
N TYR A 213 3.43 10.72 -8.52
CA TYR A 213 3.44 10.45 -9.95
C TYR A 213 4.78 9.86 -10.40
N LEU A 214 5.91 10.41 -9.99
CA LEU A 214 7.25 9.98 -10.42
C LEU A 214 7.64 8.61 -9.85
N THR A 215 7.32 8.34 -8.59
CA THR A 215 7.64 7.04 -7.94
C THR A 215 6.64 5.93 -8.25
N ARG A 216 5.53 6.26 -8.94
CA ARG A 216 4.37 5.38 -9.12
C ARG A 216 3.83 4.84 -7.80
N SER A 217 3.96 5.61 -6.72
CA SER A 217 3.23 5.36 -5.49
C SER A 217 1.83 5.98 -5.60
N HIS A 218 0.97 5.62 -4.66
CA HIS A 218 -0.41 6.04 -4.66
C HIS A 218 -0.81 6.56 -3.30
N LEU A 219 -1.67 7.57 -3.30
CA LEU A 219 -2.45 7.88 -2.11
C LEU A 219 -3.43 6.73 -1.86
N PRO A 220 -3.81 6.48 -0.59
CA PRO A 220 -4.81 5.50 -0.22
C PRO A 220 -6.08 5.62 -1.09
N PRO A 221 -6.67 4.50 -1.54
CA PRO A 221 -7.86 4.60 -2.40
C PRO A 221 -9.00 5.34 -1.68
N SER A 222 -9.60 6.29 -2.39
CA SER A 222 -10.85 6.94 -1.99
C SER A 222 -11.43 7.73 -3.17
N ALA A 223 -12.65 8.25 -3.00
CA ALA A 223 -13.24 9.16 -3.97
C ALA A 223 -12.39 10.43 -4.13
N LEU A 224 -12.32 10.96 -5.36
CA LEU A 224 -11.49 12.13 -5.67
C LEU A 224 -11.77 13.33 -4.77
N GLY A 225 -13.03 13.55 -4.39
CA GLY A 225 -13.47 14.65 -3.54
C GLY A 225 -12.77 14.75 -2.18
N HIS A 226 -12.18 13.67 -1.67
CA HIS A 226 -11.39 13.71 -0.44
C HIS A 226 -9.99 14.32 -0.63
N TRP A 227 -9.43 14.26 -1.84
CA TRP A 227 -8.05 14.67 -2.13
C TRP A 227 -7.94 16.02 -2.84
N ILE A 228 -9.06 16.52 -3.37
CA ILE A 228 -9.06 17.66 -4.28
C ILE A 228 -9.93 18.78 -3.74
N GLY A 229 -9.48 20.02 -3.96
CA GLY A 229 -10.31 21.20 -3.74
C GLY A 229 -11.20 21.49 -4.95
N ASP A 230 -11.00 22.65 -5.57
CA ASP A 230 -11.75 23.08 -6.76
C ASP A 230 -11.56 22.12 -7.95
N LYS A 231 -12.68 21.69 -8.57
CA LYS A 231 -12.69 20.68 -9.64
C LYS A 231 -11.93 21.13 -10.90
N PRO A 232 -12.15 22.34 -11.44
CA PRO A 232 -11.30 22.89 -12.49
C PRO A 232 -9.81 22.85 -12.15
N THR A 233 -9.43 23.25 -10.94
CA THR A 233 -8.03 23.21 -10.49
C THR A 233 -7.48 21.78 -10.48
N ALA A 234 -8.26 20.81 -9.99
CA ALA A 234 -7.90 19.40 -9.98
C ALA A 234 -7.71 18.83 -11.39
N ILE A 235 -8.61 19.17 -12.33
CA ILE A 235 -8.49 18.83 -13.75
C ILE A 235 -7.22 19.45 -14.34
N ARG A 236 -6.91 20.70 -13.98
CA ARG A 236 -5.69 21.38 -14.43
C ARG A 236 -4.44 20.63 -13.96
N ASN A 237 -4.40 20.21 -12.70
CA ASN A 237 -3.29 19.42 -12.14
C ASN A 237 -3.10 18.09 -12.89
N ALA A 238 -4.18 17.42 -13.26
CA ALA A 238 -4.11 16.21 -14.06
C ALA A 238 -3.65 16.49 -15.51
N CYS A 239 -4.08 17.60 -16.12
CA CYS A 239 -3.61 18.04 -17.44
C CYS A 239 -2.12 18.31 -17.48
N LEU A 240 -1.61 18.92 -16.41
CA LEU A 240 -0.22 19.23 -16.19
C LEU A 240 0.65 17.97 -16.17
N ARG A 241 0.25 16.93 -15.42
CA ARG A 241 0.92 15.61 -15.41
C ARG A 241 0.78 14.87 -16.74
N LEU A 242 -0.40 14.93 -17.36
CA LEU A 242 -0.65 14.32 -18.66
C LEU A 242 0.24 14.93 -19.77
N LEU A 243 0.46 16.26 -19.73
CA LEU A 243 1.37 16.95 -20.64
C LEU A 243 2.83 16.57 -20.38
N ALA A 244 3.25 16.52 -19.10
CA ALA A 244 4.58 16.08 -18.70
C ALA A 244 4.87 14.66 -19.21
N HIS A 245 3.91 13.74 -19.04
CA HIS A 245 3.96 12.40 -19.59
C HIS A 245 4.08 12.39 -21.12
N HIS A 246 3.25 13.16 -21.82
CA HIS A 246 3.27 13.24 -23.28
C HIS A 246 4.61 13.75 -23.83
N LYS A 247 5.22 14.73 -23.15
CA LYS A 247 6.50 15.31 -23.55
C LYS A 247 7.71 14.51 -23.04
N ASN A 248 7.50 13.55 -22.14
CA ASN A 248 8.55 12.86 -21.40
C ASN A 248 9.50 13.87 -20.70
N THR A 249 8.91 14.82 -19.96
CA THR A 249 9.63 15.88 -19.25
C THR A 249 9.09 16.04 -17.82
N TYR A 250 9.90 16.60 -16.92
CA TYR A 250 9.42 17.02 -15.61
C TYR A 250 8.37 18.11 -15.67
N PHE A 251 7.58 18.15 -14.60
CA PHE A 251 6.52 19.11 -14.46
C PHE A 251 6.98 20.57 -14.27
N GLU A 252 8.12 20.80 -13.59
CA GLU A 252 8.69 22.15 -13.35
C GLU A 252 9.14 22.91 -14.61
N ALA A 253 9.34 22.20 -15.74
CA ALA A 253 9.89 22.83 -16.95
C ALA A 253 8.90 23.76 -17.67
N ALA A 254 7.58 23.65 -17.44
CA ALA A 254 6.57 24.46 -18.13
C ALA A 254 5.18 24.53 -17.44
N PRO A 255 5.06 25.01 -16.19
CA PRO A 255 3.78 25.05 -15.45
C PRO A 255 2.72 25.97 -16.08
N ASP A 256 3.13 26.95 -16.88
CA ASP A 256 2.27 27.89 -17.61
C ASP A 256 1.77 27.32 -18.95
N ALA A 257 2.16 26.10 -19.33
CA ALA A 257 1.75 25.49 -20.58
C ALA A 257 0.25 25.15 -20.64
N VAL A 258 -0.39 24.98 -19.47
CA VAL A 258 -1.83 24.77 -19.35
C VAL A 258 -2.47 26.10 -18.93
N GLY A 259 -3.47 26.55 -19.68
CA GLY A 259 -4.24 27.75 -19.37
C GLY A 259 -4.87 27.71 -17.97
N THR A 260 -5.24 28.88 -17.47
CA THR A 260 -5.87 29.03 -16.14
C THR A 260 -7.39 29.12 -16.21
N GLU A 261 -7.95 29.47 -17.36
CA GLU A 261 -9.40 29.54 -17.59
C GLU A 261 -9.94 28.16 -17.96
N PHE A 262 -10.94 27.68 -17.21
CA PHE A 262 -11.67 26.47 -17.51
C PHE A 262 -12.79 26.77 -18.51
N LEU A 263 -12.71 26.16 -19.68
CA LEU A 263 -13.66 26.32 -20.77
C LEU A 263 -14.69 25.19 -20.73
N THR A 264 -15.97 25.54 -20.84
CA THR A 264 -17.09 24.59 -20.84
C THR A 264 -17.65 24.38 -22.24
N ASP A 265 -17.91 23.13 -22.61
CA ASP A 265 -18.50 22.74 -23.90
C ASP A 265 -17.84 23.42 -25.12
N PHE A 266 -16.52 23.63 -25.05
CA PHE A 266 -15.81 24.49 -25.99
C PHE A 266 -15.45 23.77 -27.29
N ALA A 267 -15.46 22.43 -27.29
CA ALA A 267 -15.15 21.58 -28.43
C ALA A 267 -16.00 20.31 -28.41
N SER A 268 -15.95 19.57 -29.52
CA SER A 268 -16.53 18.22 -29.62
C SER A 268 -15.52 17.25 -30.21
N ASN A 269 -15.50 16.03 -29.68
CA ASN A 269 -14.70 14.93 -30.24
C ASN A 269 -15.38 14.33 -31.48
N GLU A 270 -14.76 13.32 -32.10
CA GLU A 270 -15.28 12.67 -33.31
C GLU A 270 -16.63 11.95 -33.12
N SER A 271 -17.03 11.61 -31.88
CA SER A 271 -18.35 11.06 -31.57
C SER A 271 -19.42 12.13 -31.32
N GLY A 272 -19.07 13.41 -31.37
CA GLY A 272 -19.98 14.52 -31.10
C GLY A 272 -20.20 14.81 -29.61
N GLN A 273 -19.42 14.20 -28.72
CA GLN A 273 -19.48 14.46 -27.29
C GLN A 273 -18.85 15.82 -26.99
N ALA A 274 -19.54 16.64 -26.19
CA ALA A 274 -19.04 17.93 -25.75
C ALA A 274 -17.88 17.78 -24.77
N LEU A 275 -16.89 18.66 -24.89
CA LEU A 275 -15.67 18.64 -24.09
C LEU A 275 -15.50 19.92 -23.29
N SER A 276 -15.01 19.77 -22.06
CA SER A 276 -14.66 20.86 -21.14
C SER A 276 -13.23 20.68 -20.62
N GLY A 277 -12.51 21.77 -20.38
CA GLY A 277 -11.10 21.72 -19.99
C GLY A 277 -10.32 23.00 -20.26
N PHE A 278 -9.05 22.85 -20.60
CA PHE A 278 -8.09 23.93 -20.73
C PHE A 278 -7.48 24.00 -22.12
N ARG A 279 -7.13 25.22 -22.52
CA ARG A 279 -6.28 25.47 -23.68
C ARG A 279 -4.81 25.31 -23.31
N MET A 280 -4.01 24.84 -24.26
CA MET A 280 -2.61 24.52 -24.10
C MET A 280 -1.77 25.44 -25.00
N GLY A 281 -0.75 26.08 -24.43
CA GLY A 281 0.23 26.87 -25.18
C GLY A 281 -0.34 27.92 -26.15
N PRO A 282 0.50 28.45 -27.07
CA PRO A 282 0.01 29.26 -28.20
C PRO A 282 -0.73 28.40 -29.23
N ASP A 283 -1.60 29.00 -30.05
CA ASP A 283 -2.34 28.28 -31.10
C ASP A 283 -1.39 27.56 -32.08
N ASN A 284 -1.31 26.24 -31.94
CA ASN A 284 -0.60 25.37 -32.87
C ASN A 284 -1.49 24.15 -33.19
N PRO A 285 -2.25 24.19 -34.30
CA PRO A 285 -3.22 23.15 -34.62
C PRO A 285 -2.60 21.78 -34.97
N LEU A 286 -1.28 21.70 -35.10
CA LEU A 286 -0.55 20.45 -35.33
C LEU A 286 0.05 19.85 -34.05
N ASP A 287 -0.13 20.52 -32.92
CA ASP A 287 0.39 20.13 -31.60
C ASP A 287 -0.76 20.02 -30.58
N VAL A 288 -0.43 19.65 -29.35
CA VAL A 288 -1.35 19.65 -28.21
C VAL A 288 -1.94 21.05 -28.04
N THR A 289 -3.24 21.18 -28.30
CA THR A 289 -3.98 22.45 -28.26
C THR A 289 -4.91 22.53 -27.05
N TYR A 290 -5.46 21.39 -26.62
CA TYR A 290 -6.34 21.33 -25.46
C TYR A 290 -5.97 20.17 -24.56
N CYS A 291 -6.28 20.31 -23.28
CA CYS A 291 -6.44 19.19 -22.38
C CYS A 291 -7.87 19.22 -21.86
N ALA A 292 -8.64 18.18 -22.13
CA ALA A 292 -10.07 18.18 -21.89
C ALA A 292 -10.60 16.79 -21.57
N LEU A 293 -11.80 16.76 -21.00
CA LEU A 293 -12.59 15.56 -20.76
C LEU A 293 -14.02 15.79 -21.25
N PRO A 294 -14.82 14.73 -21.41
CA PRO A 294 -16.26 14.87 -21.53
C PRO A 294 -16.88 15.80 -20.51
N SER A 295 -17.72 16.73 -20.94
CA SER A 295 -18.28 17.75 -20.05
C SER A 295 -19.11 17.18 -18.90
N ASP A 296 -19.75 16.03 -19.10
CA ASP A 296 -20.51 15.32 -18.06
C ASP A 296 -19.60 14.73 -16.97
N GLN A 297 -18.32 14.46 -17.27
CA GLN A 297 -17.33 13.96 -16.32
C GLN A 297 -16.61 15.07 -15.55
N ALA A 298 -16.86 16.35 -15.86
CA ALA A 298 -16.22 17.51 -15.20
C ALA A 298 -16.55 17.62 -13.70
N TRP A 299 -17.51 16.83 -13.22
CA TRP A 299 -17.88 16.74 -11.82
C TRP A 299 -16.98 15.81 -10.99
N LEU A 300 -16.13 14.98 -11.61
CA LEU A 300 -15.15 14.12 -10.93
C LEU A 300 -15.76 13.19 -9.84
N ASP A 301 -16.98 12.73 -10.05
CA ASP A 301 -17.75 11.85 -9.14
C ASP A 301 -17.71 10.36 -9.54
N GLY A 302 -16.97 10.03 -10.60
CA GLY A 302 -16.82 8.67 -11.11
C GLY A 302 -15.68 8.56 -12.12
N ASP A 303 -15.94 7.87 -13.22
CA ASP A 303 -14.97 7.67 -14.30
C ASP A 303 -14.56 9.00 -14.97
N VAL A 304 -13.27 9.16 -15.24
CA VAL A 304 -12.72 10.33 -15.95
C VAL A 304 -11.83 9.91 -17.11
N ASP A 305 -12.12 10.45 -18.29
CA ASP A 305 -11.38 10.28 -19.53
C ASP A 305 -10.72 11.60 -19.94
N LEU A 306 -9.63 11.94 -19.27
CA LEU A 306 -8.91 13.18 -19.52
C LEU A 306 -7.89 12.98 -20.64
N SER A 307 -7.99 13.74 -21.72
CA SER A 307 -7.11 13.59 -22.88
C SER A 307 -6.46 14.89 -23.31
N LEU A 308 -5.26 14.79 -23.88
CA LEU A 308 -4.68 15.84 -24.71
C LEU A 308 -5.29 15.76 -26.10
N TYR A 309 -5.65 16.90 -26.66
CA TYR A 309 -6.27 17.03 -27.97
C TYR A 309 -5.50 17.97 -28.87
N THR A 310 -5.48 17.65 -30.16
CA THR A 310 -5.13 18.60 -31.22
C THR A 310 -6.33 19.49 -31.57
N ALA A 311 -6.08 20.70 -32.08
CA ALA A 311 -7.14 21.58 -32.58
C ALA A 311 -7.98 20.89 -33.66
N PRO A 312 -9.23 21.33 -33.89
CA PRO A 312 -10.00 20.85 -35.03
C PRO A 312 -9.24 21.19 -36.32
N GLY A 313 -8.84 20.15 -37.05
CA GLY A 313 -8.32 20.32 -38.41
C GLY A 313 -9.42 20.82 -39.35
N VAL A 314 -9.18 20.77 -40.67
CA VAL A 314 -10.14 21.22 -41.71
C VAL A 314 -11.52 20.54 -41.61
N ALA A 315 -11.61 19.37 -40.96
CA ALA A 315 -12.82 18.54 -40.85
C ALA A 315 -13.58 18.64 -39.50
N GLY A 316 -13.23 19.57 -38.60
CA GLY A 316 -14.18 20.09 -37.60
C GLY A 316 -14.45 19.29 -36.31
N ALA A 317 -13.58 18.39 -35.86
CA ALA A 317 -13.61 17.82 -34.51
C ALA A 317 -12.19 17.69 -33.95
N VAL A 318 -12.04 17.75 -32.63
CA VAL A 318 -10.73 17.54 -31.98
C VAL A 318 -10.41 16.04 -31.86
N ARG A 319 -9.13 15.69 -31.91
CA ARG A 319 -8.66 14.30 -31.82
C ARG A 319 -7.80 14.06 -30.59
N PRO A 320 -8.08 13.00 -29.80
CA PRO A 320 -7.28 12.68 -28.62
C PRO A 320 -5.90 12.15 -29.04
N MET A 321 -4.89 12.45 -28.24
CA MET A 321 -3.51 11.99 -28.41
C MET A 321 -3.13 11.00 -27.32
N VAL A 322 -3.04 11.49 -26.07
CA VAL A 322 -2.75 10.69 -24.88
C VAL A 322 -3.90 10.89 -23.92
N THR A 323 -4.38 9.79 -23.33
CA THR A 323 -5.51 9.78 -22.41
C THR A 323 -5.09 9.19 -21.07
N LEU A 324 -5.51 9.86 -20.00
CA LEU A 324 -5.56 9.34 -18.64
C LEU A 324 -6.96 8.79 -18.40
N PHE A 325 -7.04 7.52 -18.01
CA PHE A 325 -8.26 6.86 -17.60
C PHE A 325 -8.23 6.72 -16.08
N HIS A 326 -9.15 7.38 -15.39
CA HIS A 326 -9.43 7.19 -13.97
C HIS A 326 -10.66 6.31 -13.83
N ARG A 327 -10.52 5.19 -13.10
CA ARG A 327 -11.58 4.20 -12.86
C ARG A 327 -11.59 3.83 -11.37
N PRO A 328 -12.49 4.40 -10.55
CA PRO A 328 -12.56 4.10 -9.11
C PRO A 328 -12.78 2.61 -8.83
N ASP A 329 -13.64 1.96 -9.63
CA ASP A 329 -14.06 0.56 -9.46
C ASP A 329 -13.38 -0.41 -10.43
N GLY A 330 -12.30 0.01 -11.10
CA GLY A 330 -11.68 -0.76 -12.17
C GLY A 330 -10.19 -0.47 -12.35
N TRP A 331 -9.72 -0.50 -13.60
CA TRP A 331 -8.32 -0.26 -13.91
C TRP A 331 -8.09 1.18 -14.38
N SER A 332 -7.36 1.96 -13.58
CA SER A 332 -6.87 3.26 -14.02
C SER A 332 -5.58 3.08 -14.81
N THR A 333 -5.43 3.82 -15.91
CA THR A 333 -4.26 3.72 -16.77
C THR A 333 -3.89 5.05 -17.43
N LEU A 334 -2.60 5.30 -17.58
CA LEU A 334 -2.05 6.41 -18.34
C LEU A 334 -0.92 5.91 -19.25
N GLY A 335 -0.92 6.37 -20.50
CA GLY A 335 0.07 6.03 -21.50
C GLY A 335 -0.31 4.82 -22.36
N THR A 336 0.57 4.48 -23.29
CA THR A 336 0.40 3.38 -24.26
C THR A 336 1.44 2.30 -23.99
N GLY A 337 1.04 1.04 -23.89
CA GLY A 337 1.96 -0.07 -23.60
C GLY A 337 1.22 -1.39 -23.41
N GLY A 338 1.88 -2.52 -23.72
CA GLY A 338 1.28 -3.85 -23.70
C GLY A 338 1.34 -4.59 -22.35
N GLU A 339 2.11 -4.09 -21.37
CA GLU A 339 2.36 -4.76 -20.09
C GLU A 339 1.92 -3.87 -18.92
N ALA A 340 1.07 -4.40 -18.02
CA ALA A 340 0.57 -3.67 -16.85
C ALA A 340 1.68 -3.23 -15.89
N ALA A 341 2.67 -4.10 -15.68
CA ALA A 341 3.84 -3.82 -14.83
C ALA A 341 4.76 -2.71 -15.35
N ARG A 342 4.61 -2.24 -16.60
CA ARG A 342 5.51 -1.26 -17.25
C ARG A 342 4.80 -0.01 -17.77
N ARG A 343 3.54 0.18 -17.40
CA ARG A 343 2.77 1.39 -17.70
C ARG A 343 2.25 1.98 -16.39
N ILE A 344 1.79 3.22 -16.43
CA ILE A 344 1.13 3.81 -15.27
C ILE A 344 -0.23 3.13 -15.15
N PHE A 345 -0.35 2.18 -14.22
CA PHE A 345 -1.47 1.26 -14.11
C PHE A 345 -1.75 0.97 -12.64
N LYS A 346 -3.02 1.07 -12.24
CA LYS A 346 -3.44 0.87 -10.85
C LYS A 346 -4.84 0.25 -10.82
N LYS A 347 -5.08 -0.63 -9.83
CA LYS A 347 -6.44 -1.00 -9.42
C LYS A 347 -7.07 0.14 -8.62
N GLY A 348 -8.22 0.62 -9.07
CA GLY A 348 -8.91 1.77 -8.51
C GLY A 348 -8.40 3.11 -9.02
N GLY A 349 -8.92 4.20 -8.44
CA GLY A 349 -8.74 5.56 -8.96
C GLY A 349 -7.33 6.13 -8.83
N PHE A 350 -6.91 6.94 -9.81
CA PHE A 350 -5.72 7.81 -9.76
C PHE A 350 -5.96 9.12 -8.99
N ASN A 351 -6.17 9.04 -7.69
CA ASN A 351 -6.33 10.22 -6.81
C ASN A 351 -5.16 11.21 -6.87
N ALA A 352 -3.92 10.74 -6.71
CA ALA A 352 -2.72 11.60 -6.70
C ALA A 352 -2.52 12.39 -8.01
N MET A 353 -3.14 11.97 -9.13
CA MET A 353 -3.04 12.69 -10.41
C MET A 353 -3.80 14.02 -10.41
N PHE A 354 -4.72 14.23 -9.48
CA PHE A 354 -5.56 15.43 -9.42
C PHE A 354 -5.16 16.38 -8.28
N THR A 355 -4.24 15.97 -7.41
CA THR A 355 -3.74 16.83 -6.31
C THR A 355 -2.80 17.91 -6.84
N PRO A 356 -2.58 19.01 -6.10
CA PRO A 356 -1.57 19.99 -6.46
C PRO A 356 -0.19 19.32 -6.65
N PRO A 357 0.54 19.66 -7.72
CA PRO A 357 1.78 18.95 -8.05
C PRO A 357 2.94 19.28 -7.11
N PHE A 358 3.01 20.51 -6.60
CA PHE A 358 4.15 20.99 -5.79
C PHE A 358 3.78 21.34 -4.35
N ALA A 359 2.51 21.22 -3.98
CA ALA A 359 2.13 21.40 -2.59
C ALA A 359 2.31 20.07 -1.87
N THR A 360 2.87 20.13 -0.66
CA THR A 360 2.94 18.99 0.23
C THR A 360 1.54 18.49 0.53
N ILE A 361 1.34 17.18 0.42
CA ILE A 361 0.09 16.49 0.73
C ILE A 361 0.04 16.30 2.27
N GLU A 362 0.01 17.40 3.01
CA GLU A 362 -0.05 17.43 4.49
C GLU A 362 -0.95 18.56 5.04
N GLU A 363 -1.14 19.68 4.33
CA GLU A 363 -1.66 20.91 4.98
C GLU A 363 -3.20 21.03 5.08
N ASP A 364 -4.00 20.22 4.36
CA ASP A 364 -5.48 20.29 4.41
C ASP A 364 -6.15 18.97 3.95
N LEU A 365 -5.98 17.91 4.75
CA LEU A 365 -6.43 16.54 4.43
C LEU A 365 -7.39 15.95 5.46
N ALA A 366 -7.98 16.75 6.35
CA ALA A 366 -8.85 16.25 7.42
C ALA A 366 -9.96 15.33 6.88
N ASP A 367 -10.62 15.72 5.79
CA ASP A 367 -11.67 14.91 5.16
C ASP A 367 -11.15 13.58 4.58
N ALA A 368 -9.90 13.52 4.12
CA ALA A 368 -9.27 12.30 3.63
C ALA A 368 -8.81 11.41 4.78
N MET A 369 -8.19 11.99 5.80
CA MET A 369 -7.74 11.27 6.99
C MET A 369 -8.93 10.67 7.74
N ASP A 370 -9.99 11.45 7.97
CA ASP A 370 -11.22 10.96 8.59
C ASP A 370 -11.82 9.80 7.78
N TYR A 371 -11.88 9.93 6.45
CA TYR A 371 -12.36 8.85 5.58
C TYR A 371 -11.53 7.58 5.73
N LEU A 372 -10.20 7.70 5.76
CA LEU A 372 -9.30 6.55 5.91
C LEU A 372 -9.45 5.88 7.28
N ASP A 373 -9.58 6.67 8.34
CA ASP A 373 -9.89 6.15 9.66
C ASP A 373 -11.21 5.36 9.63
N PHE A 374 -12.25 5.84 8.94
CA PHE A 374 -13.49 5.07 8.76
C PHE A 374 -13.34 3.80 7.91
N GLN A 375 -12.28 3.64 7.11
CA GLN A 375 -11.98 2.38 6.41
C GLN A 375 -11.15 1.40 7.26
N ARG A 376 -10.57 1.85 8.37
CA ARG A 376 -9.85 1.02 9.31
C ARG A 376 -10.79 0.42 10.34
N PHE A 377 -10.44 -0.77 10.81
CA PHE A 377 -11.21 -1.48 11.84
C PHE A 377 -11.02 -0.88 13.24
N GLU A 378 -10.00 -0.03 13.40
CA GLU A 378 -9.62 0.58 14.68
C GLU A 378 -10.29 1.94 14.95
N ASN A 379 -11.15 2.43 14.05
CA ASN A 379 -11.93 3.64 14.32
C ASN A 379 -13.23 3.30 15.06
N PHE A 380 -13.16 3.31 16.39
CA PHE A 380 -14.28 3.00 17.28
C PHE A 380 -14.55 4.12 18.28
N ASN A 381 -15.73 4.06 18.90
CA ASN A 381 -16.13 5.01 19.94
C ASN A 381 -15.17 4.93 21.14
N GLN A 382 -14.53 6.05 21.51
CA GLN A 382 -13.61 6.12 22.65
C GLN A 382 -14.25 5.69 23.98
N ALA A 383 -15.58 5.76 24.12
CA ALA A 383 -16.29 5.24 25.29
C ALA A 383 -16.12 3.71 25.48
N ALA A 384 -15.74 2.98 24.43
CA ALA A 384 -15.48 1.56 24.47
C ALA A 384 -14.05 1.22 24.95
N VAL A 385 -13.17 2.22 25.07
CA VAL A 385 -11.79 2.07 25.57
C VAL A 385 -11.80 2.18 27.10
N VAL A 386 -11.21 1.20 27.78
CA VAL A 386 -11.12 1.15 29.25
C VAL A 386 -9.65 1.31 29.64
N ASP A 387 -9.35 2.33 30.46
CA ASP A 387 -7.98 2.65 30.90
C ASP A 387 -6.95 2.77 29.76
N GLY A 388 -7.39 3.27 28.59
CA GLY A 388 -6.54 3.44 27.41
C GLY A 388 -6.27 2.16 26.63
N GLN A 389 -6.97 1.06 26.94
CA GLN A 389 -6.86 -0.22 26.24
C GLN A 389 -8.21 -0.68 25.71
N LEU A 390 -8.20 -1.35 24.57
CA LEU A 390 -9.38 -2.05 24.06
C LEU A 390 -9.69 -3.26 24.95
N PRO A 391 -10.98 -3.53 25.25
CA PRO A 391 -11.36 -4.76 25.93
C PRO A 391 -10.93 -5.96 25.06
N ARG A 392 -10.32 -6.96 25.68
CA ARG A 392 -9.93 -8.20 25.00
C ARG A 392 -10.91 -9.33 25.34
N PRO A 393 -11.16 -10.27 24.41
CA PRO A 393 -11.81 -11.53 24.71
C PRO A 393 -11.12 -12.25 25.88
N GLN A 394 -11.91 -12.78 26.80
CA GLN A 394 -11.44 -13.56 27.93
C GLN A 394 -11.47 -15.04 27.57
N SER A 395 -10.42 -15.76 27.96
CA SER A 395 -10.37 -17.22 27.87
C SER A 395 -9.68 -17.81 29.09
N ASP A 396 -10.19 -18.95 29.57
CA ASP A 396 -9.56 -19.75 30.63
C ASP A 396 -8.48 -20.71 30.09
N LEU A 397 -8.26 -20.71 28.78
CA LEU A 397 -7.25 -21.53 28.13
C LEU A 397 -5.85 -20.96 28.39
N PRO A 398 -4.83 -21.82 28.61
CA PRO A 398 -3.44 -21.37 28.81
C PRO A 398 -2.79 -21.01 27.46
N LEU A 399 -3.28 -19.95 26.81
CA LEU A 399 -2.76 -19.41 25.55
C LEU A 399 -1.37 -18.81 25.75
N ILE A 400 -0.45 -19.05 24.80
CA ILE A 400 0.89 -18.47 24.80
C ILE A 400 0.89 -17.25 23.88
N LEU A 401 1.13 -16.06 24.42
CA LEU A 401 1.19 -14.84 23.60
C LEU A 401 2.43 -14.87 22.69
N ALA A 402 2.19 -14.84 21.38
CA ALA A 402 3.22 -14.80 20.35
C ALA A 402 3.43 -13.37 19.82
N GLY A 403 2.39 -12.55 19.82
CA GLY A 403 2.45 -11.14 19.41
C GLY A 403 1.23 -10.36 19.88
N SER A 404 1.37 -9.04 20.04
CA SER A 404 0.28 -8.16 20.46
C SER A 404 0.41 -6.81 19.76
N SER A 405 -0.72 -6.24 19.39
CA SER A 405 -0.87 -4.89 18.85
C SER A 405 -1.92 -4.14 19.65
N TYR A 406 -2.21 -2.89 19.29
CA TYR A 406 -3.24 -2.10 19.98
C TYR A 406 -4.66 -2.72 19.88
N TYR A 407 -4.95 -3.39 18.76
CA TYR A 407 -6.28 -3.94 18.43
C TYR A 407 -6.30 -5.45 18.23
N GLY A 408 -5.16 -6.13 18.28
CA GLY A 408 -5.10 -7.58 18.08
C GLY A 408 -4.09 -8.28 18.96
N ASP A 409 -4.26 -9.58 19.13
CA ASP A 409 -3.33 -10.48 19.79
C ASP A 409 -3.19 -11.75 18.95
N VAL A 410 -1.98 -12.29 18.92
CA VAL A 410 -1.67 -13.56 18.29
C VAL A 410 -1.18 -14.51 19.38
N PHE A 411 -1.83 -15.65 19.51
CA PHE A 411 -1.48 -16.69 20.48
C PHE A 411 -1.15 -18.00 19.79
N ASP A 412 -0.32 -18.80 20.46
CA ASP A 412 -0.14 -20.21 20.15
C ASP A 412 -0.83 -21.07 21.22
N TYR A 413 -1.51 -22.12 20.77
CA TYR A 413 -2.13 -23.13 21.64
C TYR A 413 -2.17 -24.49 20.95
N GLY A 414 -1.44 -25.46 21.52
CA GLY A 414 -1.32 -26.79 20.95
C GLY A 414 -0.70 -26.74 19.55
N SER A 415 -1.45 -27.19 18.56
CA SER A 415 -1.05 -27.15 17.14
C SER A 415 -1.67 -25.98 16.35
N ASN A 416 -2.29 -25.02 17.05
CA ASN A 416 -3.04 -23.93 16.45
C ASN A 416 -2.46 -22.56 16.80
N ARG A 417 -2.55 -21.66 15.85
CA ARG A 417 -2.49 -20.22 16.08
C ARG A 417 -3.91 -19.70 16.32
N VAL A 418 -4.05 -18.80 17.29
CA VAL A 418 -5.31 -18.10 17.58
C VAL A 418 -5.06 -16.61 17.40
N LEU A 419 -5.72 -16.01 16.44
CA LEU A 419 -5.71 -14.57 16.20
C LEU A 419 -6.96 -13.97 16.81
N VAL A 420 -6.78 -12.87 17.52
CA VAL A 420 -7.86 -12.05 18.04
C VAL A 420 -7.72 -10.67 17.42
N HIS A 421 -8.78 -10.16 16.81
CA HIS A 421 -8.86 -8.81 16.28
C HIS A 421 -10.12 -8.14 16.83
N VAL A 422 -9.93 -7.10 17.64
CA VAL A 422 -11.00 -6.25 18.16
C VAL A 422 -11.12 -5.01 17.29
N GLY A 423 -12.32 -4.75 16.80
CA GLY A 423 -12.57 -3.60 15.94
C GLY A 423 -14.00 -3.06 16.04
N ASN A 424 -14.30 -2.07 15.21
CA ASN A 424 -15.63 -1.52 15.03
C ASN A 424 -16.56 -2.48 14.24
N THR A 425 -17.83 -2.10 14.07
CA THR A 425 -18.82 -2.89 13.34
C THR A 425 -18.45 -3.15 11.87
N LEU A 426 -17.60 -2.33 11.26
CA LEU A 426 -17.12 -2.56 9.90
C LEU A 426 -16.34 -3.88 9.81
N LEU A 427 -15.58 -4.26 10.85
CA LEU A 427 -14.89 -5.55 10.90
C LEU A 427 -15.87 -6.71 10.88
N PHE A 428 -16.98 -6.58 11.61
CA PHE A 428 -18.04 -7.58 11.65
C PHE A 428 -18.71 -7.71 10.27
N ASP A 429 -19.12 -6.60 9.67
CA ASP A 429 -19.81 -6.59 8.39
C ASP A 429 -18.94 -7.09 7.25
N ARG A 430 -17.65 -6.69 7.22
CA ARG A 430 -16.68 -7.17 6.23
C ARG A 430 -16.36 -8.64 6.43
N GLY A 431 -16.13 -9.10 7.66
CA GLY A 431 -15.90 -10.51 7.96
C GLY A 431 -17.06 -11.39 7.51
N ARG A 432 -18.30 -10.99 7.85
CA ARG A 432 -19.51 -11.70 7.44
C ARG A 432 -19.68 -11.74 5.92
N ALA A 433 -19.37 -10.64 5.22
CA ALA A 433 -19.56 -10.55 3.77
C ALA A 433 -18.47 -11.24 2.95
N LEU A 434 -17.20 -11.18 3.40
CA LEU A 434 -16.04 -11.57 2.59
C LEU A 434 -15.47 -12.95 2.94
N LEU A 435 -15.53 -13.37 4.21
CA LEU A 435 -14.98 -14.68 4.62
C LEU A 435 -15.67 -15.87 3.91
N PRO A 436 -17.01 -15.90 3.74
CA PRO A 436 -17.66 -16.99 3.00
C PRO A 436 -17.26 -17.10 1.53
N GLY A 437 -16.70 -16.03 0.95
CA GLY A 437 -16.22 -15.99 -0.43
C GLY A 437 -14.77 -16.45 -0.61
N ARG A 438 -14.05 -16.77 0.47
CA ARG A 438 -12.67 -17.26 0.38
C ARG A 438 -12.63 -18.64 -0.27
N ASN A 439 -11.51 -18.94 -0.93
CA ASN A 439 -11.27 -20.24 -1.57
C ASN A 439 -10.94 -21.31 -0.53
N VAL A 440 -11.95 -21.73 0.24
CA VAL A 440 -11.87 -22.76 1.29
C VAL A 440 -13.05 -23.70 1.19
N THR A 441 -12.95 -24.86 1.85
CA THR A 441 -14.09 -25.79 2.00
C THR A 441 -14.72 -25.57 3.37
N PHE A 442 -16.02 -25.28 3.42
CA PHE A 442 -16.76 -25.09 4.68
C PHE A 442 -17.47 -26.37 5.11
N ASP A 443 -17.27 -26.75 6.37
CA ASP A 443 -17.94 -27.86 7.05
C ASP A 443 -18.94 -27.35 8.12
N LEU A 444 -18.73 -26.12 8.59
CA LEU A 444 -19.58 -25.41 9.54
C LEU A 444 -19.83 -23.99 9.04
N GLN A 445 -21.10 -23.61 8.92
CA GLN A 445 -21.51 -22.23 8.64
C GLN A 445 -22.76 -21.92 9.45
N SER A 446 -22.67 -20.91 10.32
CA SER A 446 -23.79 -20.42 11.11
C SER A 446 -23.68 -18.92 11.30
N GLU A 447 -24.77 -18.20 11.03
CA GLU A 447 -24.82 -16.74 11.14
C GLU A 447 -26.05 -16.31 11.93
N SER A 448 -25.93 -15.19 12.64
CA SER A 448 -27.00 -14.52 13.37
C SER A 448 -26.75 -13.01 13.38
N ASP A 449 -27.70 -12.25 13.91
CA ASP A 449 -27.53 -10.80 14.08
C ASP A 449 -26.42 -10.46 15.10
N LEU A 450 -26.04 -11.40 15.97
CA LEU A 450 -25.07 -11.20 17.07
C LEU A 450 -23.67 -11.78 16.76
N GLY A 451 -23.50 -12.45 15.63
CA GLY A 451 -22.25 -13.14 15.33
C GLY A 451 -22.34 -14.15 14.20
N PHE A 452 -21.19 -14.58 13.70
CA PHE A 452 -21.04 -15.69 12.77
C PHE A 452 -19.99 -16.70 13.25
N VAL A 453 -20.08 -17.92 12.72
CA VAL A 453 -19.09 -18.99 12.86
C VAL A 453 -18.93 -19.69 11.52
N TYR A 454 -17.69 -19.78 11.05
CA TYR A 454 -17.28 -20.49 9.85
C TYR A 454 -16.15 -21.45 10.20
N GLY A 455 -16.30 -22.73 9.86
CA GLY A 455 -15.27 -23.74 10.10
C GLY A 455 -15.12 -24.65 8.90
N GLY A 456 -13.91 -25.15 8.68
CA GLY A 456 -13.62 -25.97 7.52
C GLY A 456 -12.14 -26.17 7.27
N THR A 457 -11.74 -26.31 6.01
CA THR A 457 -10.37 -26.57 5.59
C THR A 457 -9.91 -25.68 4.44
N TYR A 458 -8.66 -25.22 4.51
CA TYR A 458 -7.95 -24.56 3.42
C TYR A 458 -7.62 -25.55 2.28
N PRO A 459 -7.31 -25.08 1.06
CA PRO A 459 -6.85 -25.94 -0.03
C PRO A 459 -5.61 -26.77 0.31
N SER A 460 -4.76 -26.28 1.22
CA SER A 460 -3.62 -27.00 1.77
C SER A 460 -4.01 -28.21 2.63
N GLY A 461 -5.26 -28.27 3.11
CA GLY A 461 -5.77 -29.29 4.04
C GLY A 461 -5.68 -28.87 5.51
N ARG A 462 -5.18 -27.67 5.81
CA ARG A 462 -5.17 -27.10 7.16
C ARG A 462 -6.59 -26.76 7.62
N PRO A 463 -7.05 -27.22 8.79
CA PRO A 463 -8.35 -26.83 9.32
C PRO A 463 -8.32 -25.41 9.91
N PHE A 464 -9.47 -24.75 9.87
CA PHE A 464 -9.69 -23.44 10.47
C PHE A 464 -11.05 -23.34 11.17
N LEU A 465 -11.15 -22.40 12.11
CA LEU A 465 -12.39 -21.92 12.70
C LEU A 465 -12.32 -20.40 12.86
N TRP A 466 -13.22 -19.68 12.21
CA TRP A 466 -13.39 -18.24 12.33
C TRP A 466 -14.72 -17.93 12.98
N PHE A 467 -14.75 -17.01 13.94
CA PHE A 467 -16.00 -16.58 14.54
C PHE A 467 -15.92 -15.16 15.09
N SER A 468 -17.08 -14.52 15.20
CA SER A 468 -17.18 -13.18 15.75
C SER A 468 -18.05 -13.15 17.01
N LEU A 469 -17.67 -12.32 17.97
CA LEU A 469 -18.49 -11.97 19.14
C LEU A 469 -18.77 -10.46 19.10
N LEU A 470 -20.00 -10.07 18.75
CA LEU A 470 -20.43 -8.67 18.68
C LEU A 470 -20.91 -8.18 20.05
N ALA A 471 -20.38 -7.07 20.55
CA ALA A 471 -20.77 -6.50 21.83
C ALA A 471 -22.29 -6.23 21.89
N PRO A 472 -22.93 -6.34 23.07
CA PRO A 472 -24.39 -6.14 23.19
C PRO A 472 -24.89 -4.76 22.75
N ASP A 473 -24.03 -3.74 22.81
CA ASP A 473 -24.32 -2.37 22.37
C ASP A 473 -23.85 -2.08 20.94
N GLU A 474 -23.39 -3.12 20.23
CA GLU A 474 -22.88 -3.07 18.85
C GLU A 474 -21.73 -2.07 18.67
N SER A 475 -21.02 -1.71 19.75
CA SER A 475 -19.92 -0.74 19.68
C SER A 475 -18.60 -1.36 19.20
N LEU A 476 -18.40 -2.65 19.48
CA LEU A 476 -17.19 -3.40 19.19
C LEU A 476 -17.52 -4.83 18.77
N VAL A 477 -16.64 -5.40 17.96
CA VAL A 477 -16.63 -6.82 17.65
C VAL A 477 -15.25 -7.39 17.98
N ALA A 478 -15.23 -8.61 18.52
CA ALA A 478 -14.04 -9.44 18.50
C ALA A 478 -14.19 -10.48 17.40
N LEU A 479 -13.31 -10.44 16.40
CA LEU A 479 -13.13 -11.51 15.42
C LEU A 479 -11.99 -12.41 15.90
N ILE A 480 -12.28 -13.71 16.01
CA ILE A 480 -11.32 -14.71 16.45
C ILE A 480 -11.15 -15.73 15.31
N GLU A 481 -9.90 -15.94 14.92
CA GLU A 481 -9.53 -16.85 13.85
C GLU A 481 -8.53 -17.88 14.39
N ILE A 482 -8.93 -19.15 14.39
CA ILE A 482 -8.14 -20.27 14.88
C ILE A 482 -7.70 -21.07 13.66
N GLU A 483 -6.40 -21.26 13.50
CA GLU A 483 -5.82 -21.90 12.34
C GLU A 483 -4.73 -22.89 12.76
N ALA A 484 -4.76 -24.10 12.19
CA ALA A 484 -3.69 -25.06 12.44
C ALA A 484 -2.37 -24.54 11.83
N HIS A 485 -1.23 -24.77 12.49
CA HIS A 485 0.09 -24.39 11.95
C HIS A 485 0.47 -25.14 10.67
N GLY A 486 -0.09 -26.33 10.47
CA GLY A 486 0.18 -27.20 9.33
C GLY A 486 -0.91 -28.25 9.18
N VAL A 487 -0.79 -29.08 8.15
CA VAL A 487 -1.77 -30.15 7.89
C VAL A 487 -1.65 -31.18 9.02
N PRO A 488 -2.69 -31.40 9.84
CA PRO A 488 -2.63 -32.34 10.94
C PRO A 488 -2.64 -33.79 10.44
N GLU A 489 -1.97 -34.69 11.17
CA GLU A 489 -2.06 -36.14 10.90
C GLU A 489 -3.49 -36.69 11.15
N ASP A 490 -4.19 -36.12 12.14
CA ASP A 490 -5.59 -36.42 12.46
C ASP A 490 -6.43 -35.15 12.39
N ALA A 491 -7.06 -34.94 11.24
CA ALA A 491 -7.90 -33.77 11.00
C ALA A 491 -9.13 -33.70 11.93
N ALA A 492 -9.71 -34.84 12.30
CA ALA A 492 -10.91 -34.86 13.14
C ALA A 492 -10.58 -34.39 14.56
N SER A 493 -9.44 -34.85 15.11
CA SER A 493 -8.96 -34.39 16.42
C SER A 493 -8.56 -32.92 16.41
N ALA A 494 -7.91 -32.43 15.34
CA ALA A 494 -7.55 -31.02 15.22
C ALA A 494 -8.78 -30.10 15.14
N ILE A 495 -9.81 -30.48 14.35
CA ILE A 495 -11.07 -29.72 14.28
C ILE A 495 -11.79 -29.71 15.64
N ALA A 496 -11.80 -30.84 16.35
CA ALA A 496 -12.38 -30.90 17.70
C ALA A 496 -11.63 -30.00 18.71
N GLU A 497 -10.31 -29.91 18.60
CA GLU A 497 -9.49 -28.97 19.40
C GLU A 497 -9.85 -27.52 19.07
N GLN A 498 -10.00 -27.15 17.78
CA GLN A 498 -10.41 -25.81 17.37
C GLN A 498 -11.78 -25.41 17.92
N TYR A 499 -12.73 -26.34 17.91
CA TYR A 499 -14.06 -26.10 18.50
C TYR A 499 -13.96 -25.88 20.01
N ALA A 500 -13.18 -26.71 20.72
CA ALA A 500 -12.96 -26.54 22.15
C ALA A 500 -12.29 -25.20 22.47
N ILE A 501 -11.33 -24.75 21.64
CA ILE A 501 -10.71 -23.43 21.76
C ILE A 501 -11.76 -22.32 21.62
N GLY A 502 -12.56 -22.35 20.55
CA GLY A 502 -13.60 -21.34 20.28
C GLY A 502 -14.64 -21.25 21.42
N CYS A 503 -15.05 -22.38 21.98
CA CYS A 503 -15.96 -22.44 23.13
C CYS A 503 -15.38 -21.87 24.42
N GLY A 504 -14.05 -21.74 24.50
CA GLY A 504 -13.35 -21.17 25.64
C GLY A 504 -13.25 -19.65 25.62
N PHE A 505 -13.79 -18.97 24.60
CA PHE A 505 -13.76 -17.51 24.50
C PHE A 505 -15.08 -16.86 24.92
N SER A 506 -14.96 -15.72 25.61
CA SER A 506 -16.07 -14.81 25.87
C SER A 506 -15.65 -13.37 25.60
N PHE A 507 -16.58 -12.53 25.16
CA PHE A 507 -16.32 -11.11 24.92
C PHE A 507 -17.52 -10.26 25.35
N LEU A 508 -17.32 -9.41 26.36
CA LEU A 508 -18.36 -8.51 26.88
C LEU A 508 -19.71 -9.21 27.19
N GLY A 509 -19.63 -10.44 27.72
CA GLY A 509 -20.79 -11.26 28.06
C GLY A 509 -21.33 -12.14 26.92
N GLN A 510 -20.78 -12.04 25.71
CA GLN A 510 -21.09 -12.90 24.58
C GLN A 510 -20.19 -14.13 24.54
N THR A 511 -20.76 -15.26 24.11
CA THR A 511 -20.07 -16.56 23.99
C THR A 511 -20.65 -17.35 22.82
N LEU A 512 -19.88 -18.31 22.30
CA LEU A 512 -20.41 -19.28 21.36
C LEU A 512 -21.33 -20.28 22.07
N THR A 513 -22.41 -20.68 21.40
CA THR A 513 -23.24 -21.80 21.87
C THR A 513 -22.63 -23.10 21.38
N CYS A 514 -21.94 -23.81 22.26
CA CYS A 514 -21.31 -25.09 21.96
C CYS A 514 -22.19 -26.26 22.42
N GLN A 515 -22.36 -27.26 21.55
CA GLN A 515 -23.19 -28.46 21.81
C GLN A 515 -22.35 -29.73 21.86
#